data_AF-A0A7R9YR51-F1
#
_entry.id   AF-A0A7R9YR51-F1
#
_cell.length_a   1.000
_cell.length_b   1.000
_cell.length_c   1.000
_cell.angle_alpha   90.00
_cell.angle_beta   90.00
_cell.angle_gamma   90.00
#
_symmetry.space_group_name_H-M   'P 1'
#
loop_
_entity.id
_entity.type
_entity.pdbx_description
1 polymer ?
#
loop_
_entity_poly.entity_id
_entity_poly.type
_entity_poly.pdbx_seq_one_letter_code
_entity_poly.pdbx_strand_id
1 'polypeptide(L)'
;MTPGANAASRSGNISEEEIKAEVRRVIPTLTDERYKGQSGKVAVLGGCQEHASAAYFAAVAALKAGADISHVFCSAAAAPSIVSRCPDLLVHPCLSESTDFKVWTHCVPLPRPAGP
;
A
#
# COMPACT_ATOMS: atom_id res chain seq x y z
N MET A 1 -22.46 -38.30 27.36
CA MET A 1 -22.51 -36.98 28.01
C MET A 1 -21.08 -36.53 28.31
N THR A 2 -20.43 -35.92 27.33
CA THR A 2 -19.10 -35.31 27.48
C THR A 2 -19.29 -33.80 27.64
N PRO A 3 -18.60 -33.15 28.59
CA PRO A 3 -18.67 -31.70 28.74
C PRO A 3 -17.87 -31.03 27.61
N GLY A 4 -18.58 -30.23 26.80
CA GLY A 4 -17.99 -29.40 25.75
C GLY A 4 -17.15 -28.27 26.36
N ALA A 5 -15.95 -28.11 25.82
CA ALA A 5 -14.93 -27.18 26.26
C ALA A 5 -15.38 -25.71 26.18
N ASN A 6 -15.23 -24.98 27.29
CA ASN A 6 -15.26 -23.52 27.31
C ASN A 6 -14.03 -22.98 26.56
N ALA A 7 -14.25 -22.46 25.35
CA ALA A 7 -13.28 -21.59 24.69
C ALA A 7 -13.27 -20.24 25.43
N ALA A 8 -12.43 -20.15 26.46
CA ALA A 8 -12.11 -18.90 27.12
C ALA A 8 -11.48 -17.97 26.08
N SER A 9 -12.26 -17.04 25.53
CA SER A 9 -11.75 -15.89 24.79
C SER A 9 -10.91 -15.06 25.77
N ARG A 10 -9.60 -15.31 25.73
CA ARG A 10 -8.57 -14.50 26.38
C ARG A 10 -8.60 -13.11 25.72
N SER A 11 -9.51 -12.25 26.17
CA SER A 11 -9.36 -10.81 26.02
C SER A 11 -8.22 -10.37 26.93
N GLY A 12 -6.99 -10.59 26.47
CA GLY A 12 -5.83 -9.95 27.06
C GLY A 12 -5.92 -8.47 26.78
N ASN A 13 -6.12 -7.65 27.82
CA ASN A 13 -5.99 -6.21 27.71
C ASN A 13 -4.52 -5.89 27.43
N ILE A 14 -4.13 -5.87 26.15
CA ILE A 14 -2.84 -5.33 25.75
C ILE A 14 -2.92 -3.84 26.06
N SER A 15 -2.03 -3.37 26.93
CA SER A 15 -1.99 -1.98 27.34
C SER A 15 -1.68 -1.09 26.13
N GLU A 16 -2.35 0.06 26.03
CA GLU A 16 -2.22 0.98 24.88
C GLU A 16 -0.76 1.40 24.62
N GLU A 17 0.03 1.50 25.69
CA GLU A 17 1.45 1.84 25.64
C GLU A 17 2.31 0.73 25.01
N GLU A 18 1.93 -0.53 25.17
CA GLU A 18 2.62 -1.67 24.55
C GLU A 18 2.36 -1.70 23.04
N ILE A 19 1.12 -1.41 22.62
CA ILE A 19 0.77 -1.25 21.20
C ILE A 19 1.54 -0.08 20.60
N LYS A 20 1.61 1.07 21.28
CA LYS A 20 2.39 2.24 20.83
C LYS A 20 3.88 1.92 20.73
N ALA A 21 4.43 1.17 21.69
CA ALA A 21 5.84 0.78 21.67
C ALA A 21 6.16 -0.12 20.47
N GLU A 22 5.29 -1.07 20.15
CA GLU A 22 5.47 -1.95 18.99
C GLU A 22 5.27 -1.21 17.66
N VAL A 23 4.28 -0.32 17.56
CA VAL A 23 4.08 0.52 16.36
C VAL A 23 5.31 1.39 16.09
N ARG A 24 5.92 1.98 17.13
CA ARG A 24 7.16 2.78 16.99
C ARG A 24 8.34 1.96 16.48
N ARG A 25 8.38 0.65 16.72
CA ARG A 25 9.42 -0.24 16.18
C ARG A 25 9.24 -0.54 14.69
N VAL A 26 7.99 -0.58 14.22
CA VAL A 26 7.67 -0.89 12.82
C VAL A 26 7.87 0.32 11.91
N ILE A 27 7.66 1.53 12.43
CA ILE A 27 7.78 2.76 11.64
C ILE A 27 9.27 3.02 11.32
N PRO A 28 9.65 3.10 10.03
CA PRO A 28 11.02 3.41 9.65
C PRO A 28 11.41 4.81 10.10
N THR A 29 12.59 4.96 10.72
CA THR A 29 13.16 6.27 11.04
C THR A 29 13.51 7.03 9.76
N LEU A 30 13.09 8.28 9.65
CA LEU A 30 13.39 9.13 8.49
C LEU A 30 14.84 9.62 8.61
N THR A 31 15.74 9.13 7.76
CA THR A 31 17.15 9.57 7.67
C THR A 31 17.43 10.13 6.28
N ASP A 32 18.20 11.21 6.17
CA ASP A 32 18.52 11.91 4.90
C ASP A 32 19.32 11.06 3.90
N GLU A 33 19.86 9.91 4.34
CA GLU A 33 20.58 8.96 3.50
C GLU A 33 19.64 8.09 2.63
N ARG A 34 18.32 8.14 2.85
CA ARG A 34 17.36 7.28 2.16
C ARG A 34 16.86 7.87 0.86
N TYR A 35 16.89 7.04 -0.19
CA TYR A 35 16.39 7.42 -1.51
C TYR A 35 14.88 7.15 -1.65
N LYS A 36 14.24 7.87 -2.59
CA LYS A 36 12.80 7.78 -2.89
C LYS A 36 12.33 6.33 -3.01
N GLY A 37 11.47 5.86 -2.12
CA GLY A 37 10.93 4.50 -2.14
C GLY A 37 11.59 3.51 -1.19
N GLN A 38 12.54 3.92 -0.33
CA GLN A 38 13.00 3.09 0.79
C GLN A 38 12.05 3.14 2.00
N SER A 39 11.23 4.18 2.14
CA SER A 39 10.34 4.32 3.29
C SER A 39 8.95 3.71 3.05
N GLY A 40 8.73 3.10 1.88
CA GLY A 40 7.54 2.32 1.58
C GLY A 40 7.07 2.50 0.14
N LYS A 41 6.80 1.38 -0.55
CA LYS A 41 6.15 1.35 -1.86
C LYS A 41 4.89 0.53 -1.74
N VAL A 42 3.75 1.12 -2.09
CA VAL A 42 2.45 0.46 -2.01
C VAL A 42 1.87 0.34 -3.42
N ALA A 43 1.28 -0.81 -3.71
CA ALA A 43 0.57 -1.07 -4.95
C ALA A 43 -0.86 -1.49 -4.62
N VAL A 44 -1.83 -0.76 -5.17
CA VAL A 44 -3.26 -1.03 -5.06
C VAL A 44 -3.76 -1.56 -6.39
N LEU A 45 -4.32 -2.78 -6.35
CA LEU A 45 -4.90 -3.45 -7.50
C LEU A 45 -6.41 -3.38 -7.39
N GLY A 46 -7.07 -2.85 -8.41
CA GLY A 46 -8.53 -2.83 -8.49
C GLY A 46 -9.09 -1.51 -9.01
N GLY A 47 -10.40 -1.34 -8.84
CA GLY A 47 -11.14 -0.21 -9.39
C GLY A 47 -11.63 -0.48 -10.81
N CYS A 48 -12.95 -0.59 -10.93
CA CYS A 48 -13.69 -0.48 -12.18
C CYS A 48 -14.27 0.94 -12.32
N GLN A 49 -14.94 1.23 -13.44
CA GLN A 49 -15.51 2.56 -13.72
C GLN A 49 -16.39 3.09 -12.58
N GLU A 50 -17.17 2.22 -11.93
CA GLU A 50 -18.07 2.55 -10.82
C GLU A 50 -17.42 2.50 -9.43
N HIS A 51 -16.34 1.72 -9.25
CA HIS A 51 -15.66 1.53 -7.96
C HIS A 51 -14.23 2.09 -7.91
N ALA A 52 -13.91 3.05 -8.77
CA ALA A 52 -12.62 3.74 -8.79
C ALA A 52 -12.26 4.42 -7.45
N SER A 53 -13.28 4.84 -6.67
CA SER A 53 -13.10 5.46 -5.36
C SER A 53 -12.43 4.54 -4.34
N ALA A 54 -12.72 3.24 -4.35
CA ALA A 54 -12.15 2.30 -3.39
C ALA A 54 -10.63 2.18 -3.57
N ALA A 55 -10.18 2.01 -4.82
CA ALA A 55 -8.76 1.97 -5.16
C ALA A 55 -8.06 3.30 -4.83
N TYR A 56 -8.71 4.43 -5.12
CA TYR A 56 -8.21 5.77 -4.78
C TYR A 56 -8.00 5.95 -3.27
N PHE A 57 -9.00 5.63 -2.44
CA PHE A 57 -8.89 5.83 -0.99
C PHE A 57 -7.83 4.94 -0.36
N ALA A 58 -7.71 3.67 -0.80
CA ALA A 58 -6.65 2.78 -0.34
C ALA A 58 -5.26 3.35 -0.69
N ALA A 59 -5.09 3.85 -1.91
CA ALA A 59 -3.82 4.38 -2.39
C ALA A 59 -3.41 5.69 -1.69
N VAL A 60 -4.38 6.57 -1.45
CA VAL A 60 -4.16 7.84 -0.71
C VAL A 60 -3.95 7.57 0.77
N ALA A 61 -4.66 6.61 1.38
CA ALA A 61 -4.44 6.23 2.76
C ALA A 61 -3.00 5.72 2.96
N ALA A 62 -2.47 4.95 2.01
CA ALA A 62 -1.07 4.53 2.02
C ALA A 62 -0.09 5.70 1.95
N LEU A 63 -0.31 6.67 1.04
CA LEU A 63 0.51 7.90 0.99
C LEU A 63 0.46 8.66 2.32
N LYS A 64 -0.74 8.86 2.87
CA LYS A 64 -0.93 9.53 4.16
C LYS A 64 -0.32 8.79 5.34
N ALA A 65 -0.24 7.46 5.26
CA ALA A 65 0.42 6.62 6.26
C ALA A 65 1.96 6.76 6.21
N GLY A 66 2.52 7.38 5.17
CA GLY A 66 3.96 7.59 5.01
C GLY A 66 4.61 6.74 3.90
N ALA A 67 3.82 6.17 2.99
CA ALA A 67 4.39 5.54 1.80
C ALA A 67 4.96 6.61 0.85
N ASP A 68 6.19 6.41 0.36
CA ASP A 68 6.84 7.32 -0.57
C ASP A 68 6.23 7.25 -1.97
N ILE A 69 5.79 6.06 -2.37
CA ILE A 69 5.31 5.78 -3.72
C ILE A 69 4.04 4.91 -3.63
N SER A 70 2.98 5.35 -4.30
CA SER A 70 1.71 4.64 -4.39
C SER A 70 1.34 4.40 -5.85
N HIS A 71 1.27 3.12 -6.23
CA HIS A 71 0.88 2.67 -7.56
C HIS A 71 -0.56 2.19 -7.53
N VAL A 72 -1.38 2.61 -8.50
CA VAL A 72 -2.76 2.15 -8.65
C VAL A 72 -2.92 1.49 -10.01
N PHE A 73 -3.27 0.21 -9.99
CA PHE A 73 -3.54 -0.57 -11.18
C PHE A 73 -5.06 -0.71 -11.33
N CYS A 74 -5.61 0.01 -12.31
CA CYS A 74 -7.06 0.04 -12.54
C CYS A 74 -7.41 -0.28 -14.00
N SER A 75 -8.71 -0.45 -14.28
CA SER A 75 -9.19 -0.52 -15.66
C SER A 75 -8.99 0.83 -16.37
N ALA A 76 -8.82 0.82 -17.70
CA ALA A 76 -8.63 2.02 -18.51
C ALA A 76 -9.77 3.05 -18.32
N ALA A 77 -11.01 2.59 -18.14
CA ALA A 77 -12.16 3.45 -17.90
C ALA A 77 -12.12 4.18 -16.54
N ALA A 78 -11.41 3.64 -15.55
CA ALA A 78 -11.32 4.21 -14.21
C ALA A 78 -10.11 5.16 -14.03
N ALA A 79 -9.09 5.04 -14.88
CA ALA A 79 -7.85 5.80 -14.74
C ALA A 79 -8.04 7.34 -14.72
N PRO A 80 -8.85 7.95 -15.62
CA PRO A 80 -9.07 9.39 -15.61
C PRO A 80 -9.70 9.88 -14.30
N SER A 81 -10.61 9.08 -13.72
CA SER A 81 -11.31 9.40 -12.47
C SER A 81 -10.39 9.37 -11.24
N ILE A 82 -9.32 8.57 -11.27
CA ILE A 82 -8.36 8.44 -10.15
C ILE A 82 -7.28 9.52 -10.28
N VAL A 83 -6.67 9.67 -11.47
CA VAL A 83 -5.61 10.67 -11.72
C VAL A 83 -6.11 12.09 -11.49
N SER A 84 -7.35 12.40 -11.89
CA SER A 84 -7.95 13.73 -11.69
C SER A 84 -8.16 14.12 -10.22
N ARG A 85 -8.25 13.14 -9.30
CA ARG A 85 -8.44 13.40 -7.87
C ARG A 85 -7.13 13.61 -7.11
N CYS A 86 -6.05 12.93 -7.51
CA CYS A 86 -4.73 13.09 -6.89
C CYS A 86 -3.62 12.82 -7.93
N PRO A 87 -2.87 13.85 -8.34
CA PRO A 87 -1.80 13.70 -9.33
C PRO A 87 -0.55 13.02 -8.76
N ASP A 88 -0.45 12.84 -7.44
CA ASP A 88 0.69 12.16 -6.79
C ASP A 88 0.62 10.63 -6.92
N LEU A 89 -0.53 10.08 -7.35
CA LEU A 89 -0.72 8.64 -7.55
C LEU A 89 -0.19 8.20 -8.91
N LEU A 90 0.58 7.10 -8.92
CA LEU A 90 1.04 6.47 -10.16
C LEU A 90 -0.03 5.52 -10.69
N VAL A 91 -0.91 6.03 -11.55
CA VAL A 91 -2.01 5.24 -12.11
C VAL A 91 -1.59 4.54 -13.39
N HIS A 92 -1.81 3.23 -13.42
CA HIS A 92 -1.50 2.35 -14.54
C HIS A 92 -2.79 1.67 -15.04
N PRO A 93 -3.29 2.03 -16.24
CA PRO A 93 -4.43 1.37 -16.86
C PRO A 93 -3.97 0.06 -17.51
N CYS A 94 -3.70 -0.98 -16.73
CA CYS A 94 -3.21 -2.28 -17.23
C CYS A 94 -4.27 -3.39 -17.19
N LEU A 95 -5.46 -3.12 -16.63
CA LEU A 95 -6.57 -4.07 -16.59
C LEU A 95 -7.45 -3.93 -17.85
N SER A 96 -6.94 -4.47 -18.97
CA SER A 96 -7.74 -4.80 -20.16
C SER A 96 -8.00 -6.31 -20.19
N GLU A 97 -9.11 -6.76 -20.79
CA GLU A 97 -9.49 -8.18 -20.90
C GLU A 97 -8.42 -9.08 -21.56
N SER A 98 -7.45 -8.50 -22.27
CA SER A 98 -6.28 -9.21 -22.77
C SER A 98 -5.21 -9.33 -21.68
N THR A 99 -4.85 -10.58 -21.36
CA THR A 99 -3.84 -11.05 -20.40
C THR A 99 -2.41 -10.57 -20.72
N ASP A 100 -2.20 -9.26 -20.81
CA ASP A 100 -0.87 -8.65 -20.78
C ASP A 100 -0.63 -8.11 -19.38
N PHE A 101 -0.46 -9.02 -18.42
CA PHE A 101 0.24 -8.68 -17.19
C PHE A 101 1.67 -8.32 -17.57
N LYS A 102 1.90 -7.06 -17.92
CA LYS A 102 3.23 -6.49 -18.04
C LYS A 102 3.78 -6.43 -16.62
N VAL A 103 4.27 -7.58 -16.14
CA VAL A 103 5.00 -7.68 -14.88
C VAL A 103 6.07 -6.61 -14.95
N TRP A 104 5.99 -5.68 -14.00
CA TRP A 104 6.97 -4.63 -13.85
C TRP A 104 8.23 -5.24 -13.21
N THR A 105 8.84 -6.21 -13.91
CA THR A 105 10.15 -6.80 -13.57
C THR A 105 11.28 -5.81 -13.81
N HIS A 106 11.03 -4.76 -14.60
CA HIS A 106 11.81 -3.53 -14.53
C HIS A 106 11.28 -2.64 -13.42
N CYS A 107 11.52 -3.10 -12.19
CA CYS A 107 11.87 -2.19 -11.11
C CYS A 107 12.83 -1.15 -11.71
N VAL A 108 12.39 0.10 -11.88
CA VAL A 108 13.32 1.21 -12.16
C VAL A 108 14.42 1.04 -11.12
N PRO A 109 15.66 0.71 -11.53
CA PRO A 109 16.77 0.81 -10.63
C PRO A 109 16.85 2.30 -10.35
N LEU A 110 16.30 2.73 -9.21
CA LEU A 110 16.73 3.99 -8.62
C LEU A 110 18.26 3.92 -8.64
N PRO A 111 18.94 4.92 -9.19
CA PRO A 111 20.39 4.91 -9.28
C PRO A 111 20.92 4.58 -7.89
N ARG A 112 21.55 3.40 -7.76
CA ARG A 112 22.25 3.03 -6.54
C ARG A 112 23.27 4.14 -6.30
N PRO A 113 23.25 4.86 -5.16
CA PRO A 113 24.38 5.71 -4.84
C PRO A 113 25.59 4.79 -4.74
N ALA A 114 26.56 5.04 -5.61
CA ALA A 114 27.88 4.48 -5.46
C ALA A 114 28.39 4.95 -4.10
N GLY A 115 28.74 4.02 -3.24
CA GLY A 115 29.51 4.31 -2.04
C GLY A 115 30.52 3.21 -1.82
N PRO A 116 31.61 3.48 -1.11
CA PRO A 116 32.26 4.80 -0.92
C PRO A 116 32.98 5.30 -2.20
#